data_AF-A0AAE5A9V6-F1
#
_entry.id   AF-A0AAE5A9V6-F1
#
_cell.length_a   1.000
_cell.length_b   1.000
_cell.length_c   1.000
_cell.angle_alpha   90.00
_cell.angle_beta   90.00
_cell.angle_gamma   90.00
#
_symmetry.space_group_name_H-M   'P 1'
#
loop_
_entity.id
_entity.type
_entity.pdbx_description
1 polymer ?
#
loop_
_entity_poly.entity_id
_entity_poly.type
_entity_poly.pdbx_seq_one_letter_code
_entity_poly.pdbx_strand_id
1 'polypeptide(L)'
;MSDDHAEAQANEHQSFARSATITTDDGQKFTVRNPLYLSASQLVAYNELHHRINKCDRWPDVDQPEQKMKTVQPDGTEVETYIGARTIRGDYIEPYQENGVMVNPPYEIQAAMIVMGDKYDAFEAAGGSPREVVELLAELRRGVQKRVDADPKSDGRGGVLAAVPAPDSQ
;
A
#
# COMPACT_ATOMS: atom_id res chain seq x y z
N MET A 1 13.62 19.47 14.30
CA MET A 1 12.16 19.27 14.41
C MET A 1 11.95 17.77 14.45
N SER A 2 11.58 17.24 15.62
CA SER A 2 11.43 15.81 15.85
C SER A 2 10.17 15.26 15.20
N ASP A 3 10.21 13.98 14.79
CA ASP A 3 9.09 13.26 14.15
C ASP A 3 7.78 13.34 14.96
N ASP A 4 7.89 13.45 16.30
CA ASP A 4 6.76 13.63 17.20
C ASP A 4 5.96 14.93 16.95
N HIS A 5 6.62 16.00 16.50
CA HIS A 5 5.96 17.28 16.25
C HIS A 5 5.16 17.27 14.92
N ALA A 6 5.61 16.47 13.95
CA ALA A 6 4.91 16.25 12.68
C ALA A 6 3.69 15.34 12.87
N GLU A 7 3.81 14.31 13.72
CA GLU A 7 2.69 13.41 14.06
C GLU A 7 1.57 14.15 14.82
N ALA A 8 1.93 15.01 15.78
CA ALA A 8 0.97 15.81 16.54
C ALA A 8 0.12 16.73 15.65
N GLN A 9 0.77 17.45 14.71
CA GLN A 9 0.09 18.36 13.79
C GLN A 9 -0.83 17.61 12.80
N ALA A 10 -0.42 16.42 12.33
CA ALA A 10 -1.25 15.60 11.44
C ALA A 10 -2.53 15.10 12.14
N ASN A 11 -2.44 14.72 13.42
CA ASN A 11 -3.58 14.27 14.21
C ASN A 11 -4.53 15.43 14.56
N GLU A 12 -4.00 16.61 14.90
CA GLU A 12 -4.77 17.80 15.26
C GLU A 12 -5.59 18.37 14.09
N HIS A 13 -5.08 18.27 12.85
CA HIS A 13 -5.76 18.76 11.65
C HIS A 13 -6.55 17.70 10.87
N GLN A 14 -6.83 16.53 11.46
CA GLN A 14 -7.47 15.38 10.79
C GLN A 14 -6.83 15.09 9.41
N SER A 15 -5.52 15.21 9.33
CA SER A 15 -4.76 15.07 8.09
C SER A 15 -4.79 13.61 7.63
N PHE A 16 -4.73 13.38 6.33
CA PHE A 16 -4.66 12.06 5.68
C PHE A 16 -3.45 11.23 6.12
N ALA A 17 -2.45 11.88 6.73
CA ALA A 17 -1.30 11.25 7.33
C ALA A 17 -1.57 10.72 8.75
N ARG A 18 -2.78 10.90 9.33
CA ARG A 18 -3.07 10.52 10.72
C ARG A 18 -2.70 9.06 10.99
N SER A 19 -2.12 8.83 12.15
CA SER A 19 -2.05 7.50 12.75
C SER A 19 -3.48 7.05 13.09
N ALA A 20 -3.74 5.75 13.07
CA ALA A 20 -5.07 5.22 13.36
C ALA A 20 -5.05 4.33 14.61
N THR A 21 -6.20 4.18 15.26
CA THR A 21 -6.28 3.53 16.57
C THR A 21 -7.00 2.19 16.44
N ILE A 22 -6.39 1.15 16.99
CA ILE A 22 -7.05 -0.14 17.23
C ILE A 22 -7.54 -0.14 18.67
N THR A 23 -8.79 -0.56 18.87
CA THR A 23 -9.34 -0.80 20.21
C THR A 23 -9.38 -2.30 20.45
N THR A 24 -8.64 -2.78 21.44
CA THR A 24 -8.57 -4.19 21.81
C THR A 24 -9.79 -4.61 22.63
N ASP A 25 -9.98 -5.93 22.80
CA ASP A 25 -11.14 -6.51 23.48
C ASP A 25 -11.27 -6.06 24.95
N ASP A 26 -10.15 -5.77 25.60
CA ASP A 26 -10.07 -5.20 26.95
C ASP A 26 -10.36 -3.68 27.00
N GLY A 27 -10.65 -3.07 25.85
CA GLY A 27 -10.97 -1.64 25.71
C GLY A 27 -9.74 -0.73 25.63
N GLN A 28 -8.52 -1.27 25.68
CA GLN A 28 -7.30 -0.48 25.49
C GLN A 28 -7.21 0.04 24.05
N LYS A 29 -6.54 1.19 23.89
CA LYS A 29 -6.39 1.87 22.60
C LYS A 29 -4.92 1.93 22.22
N PHE A 30 -4.60 1.33 21.07
CA PHE A 30 -3.25 1.32 20.52
C PHE A 30 -3.21 2.14 19.25
N THR A 31 -2.27 3.08 19.19
CA THR A 31 -2.03 3.89 17.99
C THR A 31 -1.11 3.13 17.03
N VAL A 32 -1.65 2.75 15.88
CA VAL A 32 -0.89 2.27 14.74
C VAL A 32 -0.40 3.47 13.95
N ARG A 33 0.93 3.62 13.95
CA ARG A 33 1.59 4.75 13.29
C ARG A 33 1.45 4.63 11.77
N ASN A 34 1.18 5.76 11.10
CA ASN A 34 1.18 5.81 9.65
C ASN A 34 2.57 5.42 9.10
N PRO A 35 2.67 4.58 8.05
CA PRO A 35 3.94 4.24 7.39
C PRO A 35 4.85 5.44 7.08
N LEU A 36 4.27 6.62 6.81
CA LEU A 36 5.02 7.85 6.53
C LEU A 36 5.83 8.38 7.72
N TYR A 37 5.51 7.95 8.94
CA TYR A 37 6.15 8.42 10.18
C TYR A 37 6.95 7.33 10.90
N LEU A 38 7.13 6.17 10.27
CA LEU A 38 8.02 5.14 10.82
C LEU A 38 9.41 5.73 11.03
N SER A 39 10.02 5.40 12.17
CA SER A 39 11.42 5.75 12.41
C SER A 39 12.33 5.08 11.37
N ALA A 40 13.56 5.58 11.22
CA ALA A 40 14.51 5.05 10.23
C ALA A 40 14.74 3.53 10.38
N SER A 41 14.87 3.03 11.61
CA SER A 41 15.06 1.59 11.88
C SER A 41 13.81 0.78 11.53
N GLN A 42 12.63 1.28 11.87
CA GLN A 42 11.36 0.62 11.51
C GLN A 42 11.16 0.60 10.00
N LEU A 43 11.48 1.69 9.30
CA LEU A 43 11.37 1.76 7.85
C LEU A 43 12.31 0.76 7.16
N VAL A 44 13.56 0.63 7.63
CA VAL A 44 14.51 -0.37 7.13
C VAL A 44 13.95 -1.78 7.33
N ALA A 45 13.58 -2.13 8.56
CA ALA A 45 13.05 -3.46 8.88
C ALA A 45 11.77 -3.77 8.07
N TYR A 46 10.90 -2.78 7.91
CA TYR A 46 9.67 -2.92 7.14
C TYR A 46 9.94 -3.15 5.65
N ASN A 47 10.91 -2.43 5.07
CA ASN A 47 11.30 -2.62 3.67
C ASN A 47 12.00 -3.96 3.44
N GLU A 48 12.85 -4.39 4.38
CA GLU A 48 13.48 -5.71 4.36
C GLU A 48 12.44 -6.84 4.42
N LEU A 49 11.44 -6.71 5.29
CA LEU A 49 10.31 -7.64 5.36
C LEU A 49 9.59 -7.71 4.01
N HIS A 50 9.21 -6.57 3.43
CA HIS A 50 8.53 -6.53 2.11
C HIS A 50 9.39 -7.14 1.00
N HIS A 51 10.69 -6.83 1.00
CA HIS A 51 11.63 -7.41 0.05
C HIS A 51 11.76 -8.93 0.20
N ARG A 52 11.76 -9.43 1.44
CA ARG A 52 11.77 -10.87 1.76
C ARG A 52 10.49 -11.54 1.27
N ILE A 53 9.32 -11.01 1.61
CA ILE A 53 8.01 -11.57 1.19
C ILE A 53 7.87 -11.57 -0.34
N ASN A 54 8.47 -10.60 -1.04
CA ASN A 54 8.48 -10.59 -2.50
C ASN A 54 9.24 -11.77 -3.15
N LYS A 55 10.04 -12.49 -2.37
CA LYS A 55 10.78 -13.69 -2.77
C LYS A 55 10.13 -14.99 -2.29
N CYS A 56 9.02 -14.90 -1.54
CA CYS A 56 8.27 -16.08 -1.14
C CYS A 56 7.75 -16.85 -2.35
N ASP A 57 7.49 -18.14 -2.13
CA ASP A 57 7.03 -19.06 -3.15
C ASP A 57 5.70 -18.59 -3.76
N ARG A 58 5.58 -18.81 -5.07
CA ARG A 58 4.42 -18.39 -5.88
C ARG A 58 3.95 -19.58 -6.70
N TRP A 59 2.67 -19.59 -7.02
CA TRP A 59 2.16 -20.45 -8.07
C TRP A 59 2.87 -20.12 -9.39
N PRO A 60 3.02 -21.08 -10.31
CA PRO A 60 3.60 -20.82 -11.61
C PRO A 60 2.85 -19.71 -12.35
N ASP A 61 3.60 -18.93 -13.13
CA ASP A 61 3.02 -17.94 -14.03
C ASP A 61 2.13 -18.62 -15.08
N VAL A 62 1.04 -17.96 -15.47
CA VAL A 62 0.05 -18.49 -16.41
C VAL A 62 0.05 -17.63 -17.67
N ASP A 63 0.34 -18.25 -18.81
CA ASP A 63 0.20 -17.60 -20.10
C ASP A 63 -1.28 -17.50 -20.49
N GLN A 64 -1.77 -16.28 -20.65
CA GLN A 64 -3.07 -16.02 -21.23
C GLN A 64 -2.91 -15.79 -22.74
N PRO A 65 -3.51 -16.64 -23.59
CA PRO A 65 -3.49 -16.44 -25.03
C PRO A 65 -4.33 -15.22 -25.42
N GLU A 66 -4.16 -14.77 -26.66
CA GLU A 66 -4.99 -13.71 -27.24
C GLU A 66 -6.48 -14.11 -27.19
N GLN A 67 -7.33 -13.19 -26.71
CA GLN A 67 -8.77 -13.37 -26.66
C GLN A 67 -9.48 -12.25 -27.42
N LYS A 68 -10.47 -12.65 -28.24
CA LYS A 68 -11.40 -11.75 -28.91
C LYS A 68 -12.80 -12.03 -28.39
N MET A 69 -13.45 -11.01 -27.86
CA MET A 69 -14.80 -11.12 -27.32
C MET A 69 -15.70 -10.09 -28.00
N LYS A 70 -16.82 -10.55 -28.56
CA LYS A 70 -17.89 -9.67 -29.02
C LYS A 70 -18.94 -9.56 -27.93
N THR A 71 -19.21 -8.34 -27.50
CA THR A 71 -20.25 -8.03 -26.52
C THR A 71 -21.27 -7.14 -27.18
N VAL A 72 -22.55 -7.51 -27.08
CA VAL A 72 -23.64 -6.64 -27.53
C VAL A 72 -24.08 -5.79 -26.34
N GLN A 73 -23.99 -4.47 -26.50
CA GLN A 73 -24.48 -3.54 -25.51
C GLN A 73 -26.03 -3.53 -25.46
N PRO A 74 -26.64 -3.06 -24.37
CA PRO A 74 -28.11 -3.00 -24.26
C PRO A 74 -28.82 -2.20 -25.37
N ASP A 75 -28.11 -1.29 -26.04
CA ASP A 75 -28.59 -0.48 -27.17
C ASP A 75 -28.46 -1.19 -28.53
N GLY A 76 -27.98 -2.45 -28.55
CA GLY A 76 -27.76 -3.24 -29.76
C GLY A 76 -26.40 -3.03 -30.43
N THR A 77 -25.54 -2.16 -29.90
CA THR A 77 -24.18 -1.94 -30.43
C THR A 77 -23.29 -3.15 -30.17
N GLU A 78 -22.68 -3.72 -31.21
CA GLU A 78 -21.64 -4.74 -31.05
C GLU A 78 -20.28 -4.09 -30.78
N VAL A 79 -19.67 -4.44 -29.65
CA VAL A 79 -18.30 -4.05 -29.31
C VAL A 79 -17.41 -5.28 -29.35
N GLU A 80 -16.35 -5.23 -30.16
CA GLU A 80 -15.30 -6.23 -30.17
C GLU A 80 -14.16 -5.80 -29.26
N THR A 81 -13.92 -6.56 -28.20
CA THR A 81 -12.83 -6.36 -27.25
C THR A 81 -11.69 -7.31 -27.59
N TYR A 82 -10.50 -6.75 -27.73
CA TYR A 82 -9.27 -7.47 -28.00
C TYR A 82 -8.40 -7.45 -26.75
N ILE A 83 -8.12 -8.63 -26.20
CA ILE A 83 -7.17 -8.80 -25.10
C ILE A 83 -5.96 -9.52 -25.69
N GLY A 84 -4.85 -8.79 -25.84
CA GLY A 84 -3.60 -9.36 -26.34
C GLY A 84 -3.06 -10.45 -25.41
N ALA A 85 -2.26 -11.36 -25.98
CA ALA A 85 -1.58 -12.39 -25.20
C ALA A 85 -0.67 -11.75 -24.14
N ARG A 86 -0.71 -12.29 -22.92
CA ARG A 86 0.11 -11.82 -21.79
C ARG A 86 0.39 -12.94 -20.80
N THR A 87 1.53 -12.89 -20.15
CA THR A 87 1.85 -13.76 -19.01
C THR A 87 1.34 -13.09 -17.74
N ILE A 88 0.48 -13.79 -16.99
CA ILE A 88 0.05 -13.37 -15.66
C ILE A 88 0.99 -14.01 -14.64
N ARG A 89 1.60 -13.16 -13.81
CA ARG A 89 2.42 -13.63 -12.69
C ARG A 89 1.56 -14.39 -11.69
N GLY A 90 2.01 -15.56 -11.25
CA GLY A 90 1.28 -16.34 -10.26
C GLY A 90 1.19 -15.64 -8.90
N ASP A 91 0.11 -15.92 -8.17
CA ASP A 91 -0.08 -15.42 -6.82
C ASP A 91 0.87 -16.11 -5.83
N TYR A 92 1.09 -15.49 -4.67
CA TYR A 92 1.84 -16.13 -3.58
C TYR A 92 1.12 -17.37 -3.09
N ILE A 93 1.89 -18.38 -2.69
CA ILE A 93 1.33 -19.55 -2.00
C ILE A 93 1.03 -19.12 -0.56
N GLU A 94 -0.21 -19.32 -0.12
CA GLU A 94 -0.66 -18.99 1.24
C GLU A 94 -0.76 -20.26 2.10
N PRO A 95 -0.31 -20.24 3.38
CA PRO A 95 0.46 -19.16 4.03
C PRO A 95 1.82 -18.96 3.36
N TYR A 96 2.40 -17.75 3.45
CA TYR A 96 3.70 -17.45 2.83
C TYR A 96 4.77 -18.50 3.16
N GLN A 97 5.52 -18.93 2.15
CA GLN A 97 6.56 -19.95 2.27
C GLN A 97 7.84 -19.46 1.60
N GLU A 98 8.97 -19.94 2.11
CA GLU A 98 10.29 -19.78 1.49
C GLU A 98 10.86 -21.17 1.24
N ASN A 99 10.96 -21.57 -0.03
CA ASN A 99 11.45 -22.89 -0.43
C ASN A 99 10.66 -24.03 0.23
N GLY A 100 9.33 -23.92 0.28
CA GLY A 100 8.40 -24.88 0.87
C GLY A 100 8.34 -24.86 2.40
N VAL A 101 9.08 -23.96 3.06
CA VAL A 101 9.05 -23.79 4.51
C VAL A 101 8.20 -22.58 4.87
N MET A 102 7.20 -22.78 5.72
CA MET A 102 6.32 -21.70 6.18
C MET A 102 7.12 -20.57 6.82
N VAL A 103 6.83 -19.33 6.42
CA VAL A 103 7.35 -18.13 7.07
C VAL A 103 6.81 -18.07 8.49
N ASN A 104 7.72 -18.08 9.46
CA ASN A 104 7.40 -18.04 10.89
C ASN A 104 8.33 -17.03 11.60
N PRO A 105 7.81 -16.07 12.39
CA PRO A 105 6.39 -15.77 12.58
C PRO A 105 5.70 -15.33 11.27
N PRO A 106 4.36 -15.47 11.13
CA PRO A 106 3.61 -14.99 9.97
C PRO A 106 3.88 -13.52 9.63
N TYR A 107 3.62 -13.13 8.37
CA TYR A 107 3.86 -11.78 7.89
C TYR A 107 3.16 -10.71 8.74
N GLU A 108 1.92 -10.95 9.15
CA GLU A 108 1.10 -10.02 9.93
C GLU A 108 1.74 -9.72 11.29
N ILE A 109 2.28 -10.77 11.94
CA ILE A 109 2.99 -10.64 13.22
C ILE A 109 4.28 -9.84 13.03
N GLN A 110 5.09 -10.18 12.02
CA GLN A 110 6.33 -9.44 11.73
C GLN A 110 6.05 -7.96 11.44
N ALA A 111 5.04 -7.67 10.60
CA ALA A 111 4.66 -6.31 10.25
C ALA A 111 4.14 -5.54 11.48
N ALA A 112 3.31 -6.16 12.32
CA ALA A 112 2.81 -5.54 13.54
C ALA A 112 3.93 -5.25 14.55
N MET A 113 4.86 -6.19 14.78
CA MET A 113 6.04 -5.99 15.63
C MET A 113 6.87 -4.79 15.16
N ILE A 114 7.14 -4.68 13.86
CA ILE A 114 7.93 -3.58 13.30
C ILE A 114 7.22 -2.24 13.52
N VAL A 115 5.93 -2.15 13.19
CA VAL A 115 5.19 -0.89 13.23
C VAL A 115 4.88 -0.44 14.65
N MET A 116 4.53 -1.37 15.54
CA MET A 116 4.22 -1.06 16.94
C MET A 116 5.47 -0.86 17.78
N GLY A 117 6.60 -1.48 17.40
CA GLY A 117 7.85 -1.39 18.14
C GLY A 117 7.69 -1.88 19.58
N ASP A 118 8.05 -1.02 20.53
CA ASP A 118 8.00 -1.26 21.97
C ASP A 118 6.59 -1.52 22.53
N LYS A 119 5.54 -1.16 21.77
CA LYS A 119 4.14 -1.35 22.19
C LYS A 119 3.56 -2.71 21.81
N TYR A 120 4.27 -3.51 21.01
CA TYR A 120 3.74 -4.77 20.49
C TYR A 120 3.37 -5.75 21.60
N ASP A 121 4.23 -5.96 22.60
CA ASP A 121 3.98 -6.92 23.68
C ASP A 121 2.73 -6.55 24.50
N ALA A 122 2.52 -5.25 24.74
CA ALA A 122 1.33 -4.75 25.42
C ALA A 122 0.07 -4.92 24.55
N PHE A 123 0.19 -4.72 23.24
CA PHE A 123 -0.89 -4.94 22.28
C PHE A 123 -1.29 -6.41 22.21
N GLU A 124 -0.32 -7.33 22.14
CA GLU A 124 -0.56 -8.77 22.13
C GLU A 124 -1.21 -9.22 23.45
N ALA A 125 -0.69 -8.76 24.60
CA ALA A 125 -1.25 -9.07 25.92
C ALA A 125 -2.70 -8.56 26.10
N ALA A 126 -3.07 -7.46 25.42
CA ALA A 126 -4.43 -6.92 25.39
C ALA A 126 -5.37 -7.67 24.42
N GLY A 127 -4.90 -8.72 23.73
CA GLY A 127 -5.68 -9.46 22.73
C GLY A 127 -5.71 -8.80 21.34
N GLY A 128 -4.77 -7.90 21.06
CA GLY A 128 -4.67 -7.22 19.79
C GLY A 128 -4.42 -8.14 18.61
N SER A 129 -5.10 -7.88 17.49
CA SER A 129 -4.98 -8.64 16.24
C SER A 129 -3.91 -8.07 15.30
N PRO A 130 -2.79 -8.77 15.03
CA PRO A 130 -1.78 -8.32 14.06
C PRO A 130 -2.34 -8.16 12.64
N ARG A 131 -3.40 -8.91 12.30
CA ARG A 131 -4.09 -8.78 11.02
C ARG A 131 -4.76 -7.43 10.86
N GLU A 132 -5.43 -6.94 11.90
CA GLU A 132 -6.07 -5.62 11.89
C GLU A 132 -5.02 -4.51 11.71
N VAL A 133 -3.82 -4.69 12.26
CA VAL A 133 -2.70 -3.75 12.03
C VAL A 133 -2.35 -3.68 10.55
N VAL A 134 -2.20 -4.82 9.87
CA VAL A 134 -1.86 -4.86 8.44
C VAL A 134 -2.98 -4.27 7.58
N GLU A 135 -4.24 -4.59 7.87
CA GLU A 135 -5.39 -4.04 7.16
C GLU A 135 -5.43 -2.51 7.29
N LEU A 136 -5.22 -1.99 8.50
CA LEU A 136 -5.15 -0.56 8.78
C LEU A 136 -3.98 0.12 8.06
N LEU A 137 -2.81 -0.50 8.01
CA LEU A 137 -1.68 0.01 7.23
C LEU A 137 -1.99 0.09 5.73
N ALA A 138 -2.70 -0.90 5.18
CA ALA A 138 -3.13 -0.88 3.78
C ALA A 138 -4.13 0.25 3.52
N GLU A 139 -5.05 0.52 4.46
CA GLU A 139 -5.96 1.66 4.38
C GLU A 139 -5.24 3.00 4.43
N LEU A 140 -4.30 3.18 5.36
CA LEU A 140 -3.51 4.40 5.48
C LEU A 140 -2.72 4.69 4.19
N ARG A 141 -2.18 3.67 3.53
CA ARG A 141 -1.53 3.79 2.21
C ARG A 141 -2.50 4.16 1.10
N ARG A 142 -3.67 3.51 1.03
CA ARG A 142 -4.71 3.81 0.03
C ARG A 142 -5.25 5.23 0.18
N GLY A 143 -5.34 5.75 1.40
CA GLY A 143 -5.73 7.13 1.67
C GLY A 143 -4.80 8.17 1.01
N VAL A 144 -3.50 7.87 0.94
CA VAL A 144 -2.51 8.70 0.22
C VAL A 144 -2.71 8.59 -1.30
N GLN A 145 -2.82 7.37 -1.85
CA GLN A 145 -2.95 7.15 -3.29
C GLN A 145 -4.20 7.80 -3.89
N LYS A 146 -5.36 7.65 -3.22
CA LYS A 146 -6.63 8.25 -3.68
C LYS A 146 -6.57 9.77 -3.83
N ARG A 147 -5.63 10.47 -3.19
CA ARG A 147 -5.43 11.91 -3.38
C ARG A 147 -4.44 12.26 -4.48
N VAL A 148 -3.42 11.44 -4.71
CA VAL A 148 -2.54 11.60 -5.88
C VAL A 148 -3.38 11.53 -7.16
N ASP A 149 -4.34 10.60 -7.18
CA ASP A 149 -5.26 10.39 -8.30
C ASP A 149 -6.35 11.49 -8.37
N ALA A 150 -6.69 12.13 -7.24
CA ALA A 150 -7.69 13.20 -7.18
C ALA A 150 -7.08 14.63 -7.23
N ASP A 151 -5.76 14.77 -7.36
CA ASP A 151 -5.11 16.07 -7.54
C ASP A 151 -5.35 16.57 -8.98
N PRO A 152 -6.07 17.69 -9.19
CA PRO A 152 -6.34 18.25 -10.51
C PRO A 152 -5.09 18.68 -11.28
N LYS A 153 -3.90 18.63 -10.66
CA LYS A 153 -2.60 18.85 -11.33
C LYS A 153 -2.06 17.62 -12.05
N SER A 154 -2.61 16.43 -11.81
CA SER A 154 -2.18 15.17 -12.45
C SER A 154 -2.95 14.84 -13.72
N ASP A 155 -4.09 15.50 -13.96
CA ASP A 155 -4.77 15.45 -15.25
C ASP A 155 -3.87 16.12 -16.29
N GLY A 156 -3.32 15.32 -17.20
CA GLY A 156 -2.32 15.69 -18.19
C GLY A 156 -2.71 16.90 -19.03
N ARG A 157 -2.50 18.10 -18.47
CA ARG A 157 -2.35 19.33 -19.24
C ARG A 157 -1.06 19.17 -20.00
N GLY A 158 -1.17 18.67 -21.24
CA GLY A 158 -0.27 19.03 -22.31
C GLY A 158 -0.18 20.55 -22.32
N GLY A 159 0.84 21.08 -21.67
CA GLY A 159 1.11 22.50 -21.63
C GLY A 159 1.32 22.94 -23.07
N VAL A 160 0.43 23.77 -23.58
CA VAL A 160 0.77 24.64 -24.69
C VAL A 160 1.88 25.53 -24.16
N LEU A 161 3.13 25.14 -24.43
CA LEU A 161 4.30 25.98 -24.18
C LEU A 161 4.08 27.25 -25.00
N ALA A 162 3.70 28.34 -24.34
CA ALA A 162 3.75 29.66 -24.95
C ALA A 162 5.20 29.88 -25.38
N ALA A 163 5.40 30.16 -26.67
CA ALA A 163 6.71 30.46 -27.22
C ALA A 163 7.32 31.63 -26.44
N VAL A 164 8.50 31.38 -25.84
CA VAL A 164 9.29 32.42 -25.18
C VAL A 164 9.75 33.39 -26.28
N PRO A 165 9.44 34.70 -26.20
CA PRO A 165 9.97 35.66 -27.15
C PRO A 165 11.49 35.75 -27.02
N ALA A 166 12.18 35.89 -28.15
CA ALA A 166 13.63 35.92 -28.23
C ALA A 166 14.22 37.05 -27.35
N PRO A 167 15.40 36.82 -26.72
CA PRO A 167 16.08 37.88 -26.00
C PRO A 167 16.55 38.97 -26.97
N ASP A 168 16.30 40.23 -26.62
CA ASP A 168 16.89 41.38 -27.30
C ASP A 168 18.41 41.36 -27.10
N SER A 169 19.15 41.23 -28.19
CA SER A 169 20.60 41.40 -28.24
C SER A 169 20.94 42.88 -28.06
N GLN A 170 21.76 43.20 -27.05
CA GLN A 170 22.56 44.43 -26.99
C GLN A 170 23.92 44.19 -27.63
#